data_AF-W6YQ73-F1
#
_entry.id   AF-W6YQ73-F1
#
_cell.length_a   1.000
_cell.length_b   1.000
_cell.length_c   1.000
_cell.angle_alpha   90.00
_cell.angle_beta   90.00
_cell.angle_gamma   90.00
#
_symmetry.space_group_name_H-M   'P 1'
#
loop_
_entity.id
_entity.type
_entity.pdbx_description
1 polymer ?
#
loop_
_entity_poly.entity_id
_entity_poly.type
_entity_poly.pdbx_seq_one_letter_code
_entity_poly.pdbx_strand_id
1 'polypeptide(L)'
;MARNTYSAFQKHLLFFSTPTTPPRLTFKSALRAGVSLGLDFPVAVLLSVSLRILYAPFPFFWSPIIVDRIPASSHRTQLENATLPQGKTNYTCSELLSLLQRSGNGGRKKAWFSHKIDQGHIVGFWTMAANTRSHTVSKEDVERFQQGNWEDAVVERRRGRHDVLPLWRGGPIWTGGHSWAVRRILKIRVYETKEL
;
A
#
# COMPACT_ATOMS: atom_id res chain seq x y z
N MET A 1 -4.91 19.97 10.31
CA MET A 1 -6.22 19.35 10.03
C MET A 1 -6.24 17.97 10.66
N ALA A 2 -7.29 17.64 11.43
CA ALA A 2 -7.38 16.36 12.12
C ALA A 2 -7.56 15.21 11.12
N ARG A 3 -6.96 14.04 11.40
CA ARG A 3 -7.04 12.81 10.56
C ARG A 3 -8.48 12.31 10.29
N ASN A 4 -9.49 12.88 10.95
CA ASN A 4 -10.89 12.46 10.87
C ASN A 4 -11.63 12.93 9.60
N THR A 5 -11.05 13.79 8.76
CA THR A 5 -11.71 14.29 7.53
C THR A 5 -11.36 13.48 6.27
N TYR A 6 -10.40 12.54 6.35
CA TYR A 6 -9.95 11.77 5.19
C TYR A 6 -10.75 10.49 4.98
N SER A 7 -11.02 10.14 3.71
CA SER A 7 -11.51 8.80 3.34
C SER A 7 -10.47 7.72 3.68
N ALA A 8 -10.85 6.44 3.72
CA ALA A 8 -9.87 5.37 3.96
C ALA A 8 -8.79 5.37 2.87
N PHE A 9 -9.17 5.61 1.62
CA PHE A 9 -8.20 5.74 0.53
C PHE A 9 -7.22 6.90 0.75
N GLN A 10 -7.68 8.06 1.20
CA GLN A 10 -6.78 9.18 1.49
C GLN A 10 -5.88 8.89 2.69
N LYS A 11 -6.39 8.24 3.75
CA LYS A 11 -5.58 7.80 4.90
C LYS A 11 -4.47 6.85 4.47
N HIS A 12 -4.77 5.90 3.60
CA HIS A 12 -3.78 5.00 2.98
C HIS A 12 -2.68 5.81 2.27
N LEU A 13 -3.07 6.80 1.45
CA LEU A 13 -2.09 7.66 0.77
C LEU A 13 -1.26 8.56 1.71
N LEU A 14 -1.74 8.85 2.93
CA LEU A 14 -0.96 9.62 3.89
C LEU A 14 0.33 8.90 4.27
N PHE A 15 0.32 7.58 4.35
CA PHE A 15 1.53 6.78 4.61
C PHE A 15 2.60 7.01 3.53
N PHE A 16 2.19 7.18 2.27
CA PHE A 16 3.08 7.46 1.14
C PHE A 16 3.44 8.94 0.98
N SER A 17 2.83 9.82 1.78
CA SER A 17 3.00 11.27 1.67
C SER A 17 4.11 11.81 2.57
N THR A 18 4.58 13.01 2.24
CA THR A 18 5.39 13.81 3.17
C THR A 18 4.44 14.56 4.11
N PRO A 19 4.72 14.61 5.43
CA PRO A 19 3.87 15.26 6.43
C PRO A 19 4.01 16.79 6.38
N THR A 20 3.67 17.40 5.23
CA THR A 20 3.54 18.84 5.03
C THR A 20 2.08 19.28 5.20
N THR A 21 1.82 20.59 5.24
CA THR A 21 0.46 21.14 5.19
C THR A 21 0.28 21.92 3.88
N PRO A 22 -0.50 21.42 2.90
CA PRO A 22 -1.18 20.12 2.87
C PRO A 22 -0.22 18.93 2.63
N PRO A 23 -0.62 17.68 2.94
CA PRO A 23 0.19 16.48 2.69
C PRO A 23 0.48 16.26 1.21
N ARG A 24 1.74 15.93 0.88
CA ARG A 24 2.23 15.83 -0.51
C ARG A 24 2.78 14.45 -0.83
N LEU A 25 2.18 13.80 -1.82
CA LEU A 25 2.68 12.58 -2.42
C LEU A 25 3.65 12.93 -3.56
N THR A 26 4.92 12.56 -3.38
CA THR A 26 6.01 12.74 -4.34
C THR A 26 6.61 11.39 -4.71
N PHE A 27 7.39 11.32 -5.79
CA PHE A 27 8.11 10.11 -6.14
C PHE A 27 8.99 9.62 -4.98
N LYS A 28 9.74 10.53 -4.35
CA LYS A 28 10.65 10.21 -3.24
C LYS A 28 9.90 9.72 -2.00
N SER A 29 8.76 10.33 -1.67
CA SER A 29 7.97 9.92 -0.49
C SER A 29 7.31 8.55 -0.71
N ALA A 30 6.78 8.30 -1.91
CA ALA A 30 6.24 6.99 -2.28
C ALA A 30 7.33 5.90 -2.25
N LEU A 31 8.52 6.20 -2.77
CA LEU A 31 9.66 5.28 -2.78
C LEU A 31 10.08 4.92 -1.36
N ARG A 32 10.18 5.93 -0.50
CA ARG A 32 10.48 5.76 0.93
C ARG A 32 9.44 4.87 1.63
N ALA A 33 8.16 5.10 1.36
CA ALA A 33 7.09 4.33 1.97
C ALA A 33 7.07 2.87 1.47
N GLY A 34 7.21 2.65 0.16
CA GLY A 34 7.27 1.31 -0.43
C GLY A 34 8.44 0.48 0.12
N VAL A 35 9.62 1.09 0.24
CA VAL A 35 10.78 0.43 0.85
C VAL A 35 10.58 0.17 2.34
N SER A 36 9.94 1.09 3.08
CA SER A 36 9.58 0.87 4.49
C SER A 36 8.64 -0.33 4.67
N LEU A 37 7.75 -0.56 3.70
CA LEU A 37 6.91 -1.76 3.65
C LEU A 37 7.68 -3.05 3.31
N GLY A 38 8.98 -2.97 3.03
CA GLY A 38 9.84 -4.13 2.76
C GLY A 38 9.93 -4.52 1.30
N LEU A 39 9.38 -3.71 0.39
CA LEU A 39 9.61 -3.88 -1.06
C LEU A 39 11.09 -3.64 -1.37
N ASP A 40 11.61 -4.40 -2.33
CA ASP A 40 12.90 -4.14 -2.93
C ASP A 40 12.89 -2.81 -3.70
N PHE A 41 14.09 -2.31 -3.98
CA PHE A 41 14.25 -1.02 -4.62
C PHE A 41 13.60 -0.94 -6.02
N PRO A 42 13.83 -1.89 -6.95
CA PRO A 42 13.13 -1.88 -8.25
C PRO A 42 11.60 -1.84 -8.16
N VAL A 43 11.00 -2.66 -7.30
CA VAL A 43 9.54 -2.74 -7.14
C VAL A 43 9.01 -1.46 -6.47
N ALA A 44 9.72 -0.92 -5.49
CA ALA A 44 9.36 0.35 -4.87
C ALA A 44 9.45 1.53 -5.86
N VAL A 45 10.43 1.53 -6.78
CA VAL A 45 10.51 2.50 -7.88
C VAL A 45 9.30 2.35 -8.81
N LEU A 46 8.99 1.13 -9.24
CA LEU A 46 7.84 0.87 -10.10
C LEU A 46 6.52 1.34 -9.47
N LEU A 47 6.30 1.04 -8.18
CA LEU A 47 5.14 1.52 -7.43
C LEU A 47 5.10 3.06 -7.39
N SER A 48 6.24 3.69 -7.13
CA SER A 48 6.35 5.15 -7.07
C SER A 48 6.03 5.81 -8.41
N VAL A 49 6.57 5.28 -9.51
CA VAL A 49 6.23 5.76 -10.86
C VAL A 49 4.75 5.54 -11.16
N SER A 50 4.20 4.37 -10.83
CA SER A 50 2.80 4.02 -11.10
C SER A 50 1.83 4.98 -10.39
N LEU A 51 2.09 5.31 -9.12
CA LEU A 51 1.34 6.32 -8.38
C LEU A 51 1.39 7.69 -9.07
N ARG A 52 2.56 8.08 -9.60
CA ARG A 52 2.72 9.34 -10.34
C ARG A 52 1.92 9.33 -11.64
N ILE A 53 1.98 8.27 -12.43
CA ILE A 53 1.22 8.14 -13.68
C ILE A 53 -0.28 8.22 -13.41
N LEU A 54 -0.78 7.55 -12.36
CA LEU A 54 -2.20 7.49 -12.04
C LEU A 54 -2.78 8.83 -11.57
N TYR A 55 -2.02 9.62 -10.81
CA TYR A 55 -2.55 10.81 -10.13
C TYR A 55 -1.96 12.14 -10.61
N ALA A 56 -0.87 12.10 -11.38
CA ALA A 56 -0.23 13.25 -11.98
C ALA A 56 0.35 12.87 -13.36
N PRO A 57 -0.50 12.55 -14.35
CA PRO A 57 -0.03 12.19 -15.68
C PRO A 57 0.71 13.36 -16.35
N PHE A 58 1.47 13.06 -17.41
CA PHE A 58 2.20 14.06 -18.19
C PHE A 58 1.26 15.17 -18.70
N PRO A 59 1.67 16.47 -18.65
CA PRO A 59 3.01 17.00 -18.31
C PRO A 59 3.27 17.20 -16.81
N PHE A 60 2.32 16.92 -15.93
CA PHE A 60 2.42 17.20 -14.49
C PHE A 60 3.15 16.11 -13.69
N PHE A 61 3.90 15.23 -14.36
CA PHE A 61 4.54 14.06 -13.78
C PHE A 61 5.51 14.36 -12.62
N TRP A 62 6.00 15.59 -12.50
CA TRP A 62 6.84 16.02 -11.37
C TRP A 62 6.11 16.90 -10.33
N SER A 63 4.88 17.34 -10.61
CA SER A 63 4.10 18.19 -9.72
C SER A 63 3.60 17.44 -8.47
N PRO A 64 3.77 17.95 -7.24
CA PRO A 64 3.35 17.24 -6.04
C PRO A 64 1.84 16.91 -6.09
N ILE A 65 1.49 15.65 -5.80
CA ILE A 65 0.08 15.25 -5.68
C ILE A 65 -0.38 15.64 -4.27
N ILE A 66 -1.39 16.49 -4.18
CA ILE A 66 -1.96 16.92 -2.90
C ILE A 66 -3.05 15.92 -2.52
N VAL A 67 -2.84 15.15 -1.44
CA VAL A 67 -3.74 14.04 -1.04
C VAL A 67 -5.18 14.52 -0.86
N ASP A 68 -5.34 15.70 -0.25
CA ASP A 68 -6.63 16.34 0.03
C ASP A 68 -7.43 16.65 -1.24
N ARG A 69 -6.74 16.87 -2.37
CA ARG A 69 -7.36 17.29 -3.64
C ARG A 69 -7.65 16.13 -4.59
N ILE A 70 -7.36 14.89 -4.19
CA ILE A 70 -7.65 13.72 -5.03
C ILE A 70 -9.18 13.51 -5.02
N PRO A 71 -9.85 13.62 -6.19
CA PRO A 71 -11.30 13.49 -6.26
C PRO A 71 -11.74 12.07 -5.90
N ALA A 72 -12.90 11.93 -5.25
CA ALA A 72 -13.46 10.64 -4.84
C ALA A 72 -13.60 9.64 -6.02
N SER A 73 -13.85 10.13 -7.23
CA SER A 73 -13.91 9.32 -8.45
C SER A 73 -12.59 8.64 -8.84
N SER A 74 -11.46 9.07 -8.26
CA SER A 74 -10.13 8.50 -8.44
C SER A 74 -9.63 7.71 -7.23
N HIS A 75 -10.45 7.62 -6.17
CA HIS A 75 -10.14 6.79 -5.00
C HIS A 75 -10.20 5.32 -5.43
N ARG A 76 -9.34 4.51 -4.79
CA ARG A 76 -9.30 3.06 -5.01
C ARG A 76 -10.00 2.34 -3.88
N THR A 77 -10.49 1.15 -4.19
CA THR A 77 -11.16 0.32 -3.20
C THR A 77 -10.26 0.10 -1.99
N GLN A 78 -10.83 0.31 -0.80
CA GLN A 78 -10.26 -0.14 0.47
C GLN A 78 -11.11 -1.26 1.07
N LEU A 79 -12.03 -1.85 0.29
CA LEU A 79 -13.08 -2.76 0.79
C LEU A 79 -13.94 -2.13 1.91
N GLU A 80 -14.05 -0.79 1.99
CA GLU A 80 -14.69 -0.07 3.12
C GLU A 80 -16.08 -0.61 3.47
N ASN A 81 -16.85 -1.01 2.47
CA ASN A 81 -18.23 -1.49 2.62
C ASN A 81 -18.36 -3.03 2.54
N ALA A 82 -17.25 -3.75 2.39
CA ALA A 82 -17.30 -5.21 2.25
C ALA A 82 -17.53 -5.86 3.63
N THR A 83 -18.60 -6.65 3.75
CA THR A 83 -18.87 -7.40 4.99
C THR A 83 -17.90 -8.58 5.12
N LEU A 84 -17.14 -8.58 6.21
CA LEU A 84 -16.24 -9.68 6.56
C LEU A 84 -17.03 -10.85 7.18
N PRO A 85 -16.89 -12.10 6.68
CA PRO A 85 -17.58 -13.25 7.26
C PRO A 85 -17.26 -13.44 8.76
N GLN A 86 -18.28 -13.77 9.56
CA GLN A 86 -18.08 -14.07 10.98
C GLN A 86 -17.23 -15.34 11.16
N GLY A 87 -16.35 -15.34 12.17
CA GLY A 87 -15.47 -16.47 12.50
C GLY A 87 -14.25 -16.65 11.59
N LYS A 88 -14.15 -15.95 10.45
CA LYS A 88 -12.98 -16.04 9.57
C LYS A 88 -11.86 -15.13 10.05
N THR A 89 -10.67 -15.70 10.29
CA THR A 89 -9.51 -14.97 10.83
C THR A 89 -8.44 -14.63 9.79
N ASN A 90 -8.48 -15.29 8.62
CA ASN A 90 -7.44 -15.20 7.60
C ASN A 90 -8.05 -15.21 6.20
N TYR A 91 -7.46 -14.42 5.30
CA TYR A 91 -7.92 -14.22 3.93
C TYR A 91 -6.81 -14.50 2.92
N THR A 92 -7.10 -15.32 1.91
CA THR A 92 -6.24 -15.51 0.74
C THR A 92 -6.43 -14.37 -0.28
N CYS A 93 -5.54 -14.27 -1.27
CA CYS A 93 -5.70 -13.30 -2.35
C CYS A 93 -7.02 -13.46 -3.12
N SER A 94 -7.41 -14.71 -3.41
CA SER A 94 -8.66 -14.98 -4.14
C SER A 94 -9.89 -14.58 -3.33
N GLU A 95 -9.87 -14.80 -2.01
CA GLU A 95 -10.94 -14.39 -1.12
C GLU A 95 -11.07 -12.86 -1.04
N LEU A 96 -9.96 -12.13 -0.97
CA LEU A 96 -9.97 -10.66 -1.01
C LEU A 96 -10.53 -10.13 -2.34
N LEU A 97 -10.18 -10.78 -3.47
CA LEU A 97 -10.74 -10.44 -4.77
C LEU A 97 -12.23 -10.78 -4.87
N SER A 98 -12.68 -11.87 -4.24
CA SER A 98 -14.10 -12.20 -4.13
C SER A 98 -14.87 -11.17 -3.29
N LEU A 99 -14.27 -10.62 -2.22
CA LEU A 99 -14.86 -9.51 -1.47
C LEU A 99 -15.02 -8.26 -2.35
N LEU A 100 -14.02 -7.93 -3.16
CA LEU A 100 -14.10 -6.83 -4.12
C LEU A 100 -15.25 -7.02 -5.13
N GLN A 101 -15.38 -8.24 -5.69
CA GLN A 101 -16.43 -8.55 -6.65
C GLN A 101 -17.84 -8.39 -6.05
N ARG A 102 -18.03 -8.83 -4.80
CA ARG A 102 -19.31 -8.69 -4.09
C ARG A 102 -19.63 -7.23 -3.74
N SER A 103 -18.62 -6.38 -3.60
CA SER A 103 -18.78 -4.96 -3.26
C SER A 103 -19.07 -4.06 -4.47
N GLY A 104 -18.90 -4.53 -5.71
CA GLY A 104 -18.99 -3.68 -6.92
C GLY A 104 -20.27 -3.89 -7.74
N ASN A 105 -21.09 -2.83 -7.88
CA ASN A 105 -22.27 -2.81 -8.75
C ASN A 105 -22.20 -1.59 -9.72
N GLY A 106 -22.11 -1.82 -11.04
CA GLY A 106 -22.49 -0.85 -12.12
C GLY A 106 -21.41 -0.24 -13.05
N GLY A 107 -21.55 -0.44 -14.38
CA GLY A 107 -21.04 0.46 -15.47
C GLY A 107 -20.02 -0.10 -16.51
N ARG A 108 -20.46 -0.54 -17.70
CA ARG A 108 -19.73 -1.48 -18.60
C ARG A 108 -18.28 -1.22 -19.09
N LYS A 109 -17.75 0.01 -19.21
CA LYS A 109 -16.36 0.21 -19.75
C LYS A 109 -15.44 1.01 -18.85
N LYS A 110 -15.85 2.20 -18.37
CA LYS A 110 -15.10 2.95 -17.36
C LYS A 110 -14.98 2.16 -16.05
N ALA A 111 -16.00 1.38 -15.67
CA ALA A 111 -15.89 0.51 -14.50
C ALA A 111 -14.97 -0.68 -14.75
N TRP A 112 -14.76 -1.15 -15.99
CA TRP A 112 -13.82 -2.25 -16.23
C TRP A 112 -12.37 -1.86 -15.93
N PHE A 113 -11.92 -0.72 -16.44
CA PHE A 113 -10.57 -0.23 -16.16
C PHE A 113 -10.38 0.10 -14.67
N SER A 114 -11.33 0.81 -14.06
CA SER A 114 -11.31 1.05 -12.61
C SER A 114 -11.29 -0.26 -11.81
N HIS A 115 -12.10 -1.24 -12.19
CA HIS A 115 -12.14 -2.55 -11.56
C HIS A 115 -10.81 -3.29 -11.69
N LYS A 116 -10.11 -3.18 -12.83
CA LYS A 116 -8.77 -3.75 -12.98
C LYS A 116 -7.73 -3.06 -12.09
N ILE A 117 -7.80 -1.74 -11.96
CA ILE A 117 -6.94 -1.02 -11.01
C ILE A 117 -7.26 -1.44 -9.57
N ASP A 118 -8.54 -1.59 -9.22
CA ASP A 118 -8.97 -2.04 -7.89
C ASP A 118 -8.52 -3.48 -7.61
N GLN A 119 -8.60 -4.39 -8.58
CA GLN A 119 -8.00 -5.73 -8.48
C GLN A 119 -6.49 -5.65 -8.22
N GLY A 120 -5.78 -4.80 -8.97
CA GLY A 120 -4.35 -4.56 -8.77
C GLY A 120 -4.04 -4.00 -7.39
N HIS A 121 -4.88 -3.11 -6.87
CA HIS A 121 -4.75 -2.54 -5.54
C HIS A 121 -4.94 -3.60 -4.44
N ILE A 122 -5.93 -4.50 -4.58
CA ILE A 122 -6.12 -5.64 -3.67
C ILE A 122 -4.96 -6.63 -3.73
N VAL A 123 -4.47 -6.94 -4.92
CA VAL A 123 -3.28 -7.80 -5.09
C VAL A 123 -2.06 -7.15 -4.47
N GLY A 124 -1.86 -5.84 -4.65
CA GLY A 124 -0.79 -5.08 -4.03
C GLY A 124 -0.87 -5.13 -2.50
N PHE A 125 -2.07 -4.88 -1.95
CA PHE A 125 -2.33 -5.03 -0.52
C PHE A 125 -2.00 -6.45 -0.04
N TRP A 126 -2.51 -7.51 -0.68
CA TRP A 126 -2.21 -8.88 -0.29
C TRP A 126 -0.71 -9.18 -0.35
N THR A 127 -0.05 -8.78 -1.44
CA THR A 127 1.40 -8.98 -1.65
C THR A 127 2.20 -8.37 -0.50
N MET A 128 1.80 -7.18 -0.06
CA MET A 128 2.47 -6.43 1.00
C MET A 128 1.95 -6.75 2.41
N ALA A 129 0.75 -7.25 2.62
CA ALA A 129 0.21 -7.45 3.98
C ALA A 129 0.24 -8.92 4.41
N ALA A 130 0.19 -9.85 3.46
CA ALA A 130 0.11 -11.27 3.77
C ALA A 130 1.35 -11.76 4.51
N ASN A 131 1.12 -12.63 5.49
CA ASN A 131 2.18 -13.32 6.19
C ASN A 131 3.03 -14.12 5.19
N THR A 132 4.34 -14.09 5.39
CA THR A 132 5.30 -14.72 4.47
C THR A 132 5.22 -16.25 4.47
N ARG A 133 4.79 -16.85 5.58
CA ARG A 133 4.66 -18.31 5.75
C ARG A 133 3.27 -18.84 5.39
N SER A 134 2.20 -18.19 5.82
CA SER A 134 0.83 -18.68 5.56
C SER A 134 0.24 -18.19 4.24
N HIS A 135 0.82 -17.14 3.63
CA HIS A 135 0.29 -16.51 2.42
C HIS A 135 -1.13 -15.95 2.58
N THR A 136 -1.55 -15.69 3.82
CA THR A 136 -2.83 -15.11 4.18
C THR A 136 -2.67 -13.76 4.85
N VAL A 137 -3.69 -12.91 4.70
CA VAL A 137 -3.82 -11.64 5.43
C VAL A 137 -4.72 -11.89 6.63
N SER A 138 -4.31 -11.39 7.80
CA SER A 138 -5.11 -11.47 9.03
C SER A 138 -6.38 -10.63 8.89
N LYS A 139 -7.46 -11.01 9.58
CA LYS A 139 -8.71 -10.22 9.60
C LYS A 139 -8.44 -8.79 10.08
N GLU A 140 -7.57 -8.64 11.08
CA GLU A 140 -7.21 -7.35 11.65
C GLU A 140 -6.53 -6.44 10.61
N ASP A 141 -5.68 -6.99 9.74
CA ASP A 141 -5.08 -6.22 8.65
C ASP A 141 -6.10 -5.86 7.55
N VAL A 142 -7.08 -6.72 7.29
CA VAL A 142 -8.19 -6.39 6.38
C VAL A 142 -9.05 -5.26 6.96
N GLU A 143 -9.34 -5.29 8.26
CA GLU A 143 -10.08 -4.21 8.93
C GLU A 143 -9.30 -2.90 8.93
N ARG A 144 -7.97 -2.94 9.13
CA ARG A 144 -7.11 -1.77 8.96
C ARG A 144 -7.08 -1.29 7.51
N PHE A 145 -7.12 -2.19 6.54
CA PHE A 145 -7.22 -1.83 5.13
C PHE A 145 -8.52 -1.07 4.86
N GLN A 146 -9.66 -1.57 5.37
CA GLN A 146 -10.96 -0.88 5.33
C GLN A 146 -10.95 0.52 5.95
N GLN A 147 -10.06 0.77 6.91
CA GLN A 147 -9.87 2.07 7.56
C GLN A 147 -8.75 2.92 6.94
N GLY A 148 -7.93 2.35 6.05
CA GLY A 148 -6.80 3.02 5.40
C GLY A 148 -5.55 3.19 6.27
N ASN A 149 -5.31 2.29 7.24
CA ASN A 149 -4.24 2.41 8.23
C ASN A 149 -3.51 1.07 8.51
N TRP A 150 -3.29 0.26 7.48
CA TRP A 150 -2.72 -1.09 7.60
C TRP A 150 -1.19 -1.11 7.55
N GLU A 151 -0.58 -0.09 6.94
CA GLU A 151 0.83 -0.04 6.60
C GLU A 151 1.72 -0.03 7.84
N ASP A 152 1.37 0.76 8.85
CA ASP A 152 2.15 0.88 10.08
C ASP A 152 2.29 -0.47 10.79
N ALA A 153 1.21 -1.26 10.83
CA ALA A 153 1.22 -2.60 11.42
C ALA A 153 2.13 -3.55 10.62
N VAL A 154 2.11 -3.47 9.29
CA VAL A 154 2.98 -4.26 8.42
C VAL A 154 4.44 -3.86 8.58
N VAL A 155 4.75 -2.56 8.60
CA VAL A 155 6.11 -2.05 8.84
C VAL A 155 6.64 -2.56 10.18
N GLU A 156 5.81 -2.51 11.23
CA GLU A 156 6.20 -2.97 12.57
C GLU A 156 6.52 -4.47 12.57
N ARG A 157 5.64 -5.32 12.01
CA ARG A 157 5.90 -6.76 11.91
C ARG A 157 7.16 -7.10 11.12
N ARG A 158 7.50 -6.27 10.13
CA ARG A 158 8.68 -6.45 9.28
C ARG A 158 9.96 -5.86 9.85
N ARG A 159 9.92 -5.29 11.05
CA ARG A 159 11.15 -4.97 11.77
C ARG A 159 11.93 -6.25 12.06
N GLY A 160 13.25 -6.15 12.02
CA GLY A 160 14.11 -7.33 12.02
C GLY A 160 14.01 -8.15 10.73
N ARG A 161 14.36 -9.44 10.80
CA ARG A 161 14.51 -10.32 9.62
C ARG A 161 13.52 -11.49 9.57
N HIS A 162 12.49 -11.49 10.41
CA HIS A 162 11.61 -12.66 10.59
C HIS A 162 10.42 -12.71 9.61
N ASP A 163 10.03 -11.58 9.02
CA ASP A 163 8.89 -11.48 8.08
C ASP A 163 9.25 -10.71 6.80
N VAL A 164 10.46 -10.96 6.26
CA VAL A 164 10.92 -10.35 5.01
C VAL A 164 10.14 -10.90 3.82
N LEU A 165 9.68 -10.02 2.94
CA LEU A 165 8.98 -10.42 1.71
C LEU A 165 9.84 -11.38 0.87
N PRO A 166 9.26 -12.45 0.32
CA PRO A 166 9.95 -13.25 -0.68
C PRO A 166 10.06 -12.51 -2.01
N LEU A 167 11.05 -12.87 -2.83
CA LEU A 167 11.35 -12.19 -4.10
C LEU A 167 10.15 -12.06 -5.04
N TRP A 168 9.33 -13.11 -5.17
CA TRP A 168 8.13 -13.09 -6.03
C TRP A 168 7.02 -12.17 -5.51
N ARG A 169 7.09 -11.72 -4.24
CA ARG A 169 6.25 -10.64 -3.67
C ARG A 169 6.97 -9.29 -3.65
N GLY A 170 8.07 -9.17 -4.38
CA GLY A 170 8.87 -7.95 -4.49
C GLY A 170 9.77 -7.69 -3.28
N GLY A 171 10.18 -8.73 -2.54
CA GLY A 171 11.19 -8.59 -1.49
C GLY A 171 12.63 -8.74 -2.00
N PRO A 172 13.64 -8.34 -1.20
CA PRO A 172 15.02 -8.31 -1.66
C PRO A 172 15.66 -9.69 -1.78
N ILE A 173 16.51 -9.87 -2.78
CA ILE A 173 17.39 -11.06 -2.91
C ILE A 173 18.37 -11.13 -1.73
N TRP A 174 18.92 -9.98 -1.33
CA TRP A 174 19.87 -9.87 -0.23
C TRP A 174 19.48 -8.75 0.73
N THR A 175 18.99 -9.14 1.91
CA THR A 175 18.47 -8.21 2.93
C THR A 175 19.53 -7.26 3.47
N GLY A 176 20.77 -7.73 3.65
CA GLY A 176 21.90 -6.92 4.13
C GLY A 176 22.27 -5.81 3.16
N GLY A 177 22.48 -6.16 1.89
CA GLY A 177 22.79 -5.19 0.83
C GLY A 177 21.64 -4.23 0.58
N HIS A 178 20.39 -4.72 0.58
CA HIS A 178 19.21 -3.87 0.45
C HIS A 178 19.12 -2.85 1.60
N SER A 179 19.25 -3.30 2.85
CA SER A 179 19.22 -2.41 4.02
C SER A 179 20.31 -1.34 3.95
N TRP A 180 21.55 -1.73 3.59
CA TRP A 180 22.66 -0.80 3.40
C TRP A 180 22.36 0.25 2.32
N ALA A 181 21.91 -0.18 1.14
CA ALA A 181 21.64 0.70 0.01
C ALA A 181 20.53 1.70 0.33
N VAL A 182 19.43 1.21 0.89
CA VAL A 182 18.28 2.02 1.31
C VAL A 182 18.69 3.04 2.38
N ARG A 183 19.48 2.63 3.37
CA ARG A 183 19.99 3.53 4.41
C ARG A 183 20.86 4.63 3.82
N ARG A 184 21.72 4.29 2.84
CA ARG A 184 22.61 5.25 2.19
C ARG A 184 21.86 6.25 1.30
N ILE A 185 20.91 5.78 0.50
CA ILE A 185 20.23 6.59 -0.54
C ILE A 185 19.02 7.33 0.03
N LEU A 186 18.19 6.64 0.82
CA LEU A 186 16.89 7.15 1.28
C LEU A 186 16.87 7.54 2.76
N LYS A 187 17.94 7.25 3.50
CA LYS A 187 18.06 7.50 4.95
C LYS A 187 16.93 6.81 5.74
N ILE A 188 16.59 5.59 5.35
CA ILE A 188 15.59 4.74 6.01
C ILE A 188 16.30 3.51 6.57
N ARG A 189 15.87 3.06 7.75
CA ARG A 189 16.32 1.81 8.35
C ARG A 189 15.26 0.74 8.12
N VAL A 190 15.63 -0.35 7.46
CA VAL A 190 14.77 -1.50 7.20
C VAL A 190 15.44 -2.76 7.73
N TYR A 191 14.63 -3.69 8.23
CA TYR A 191 15.07 -4.95 8.85
C TYR A 191 15.97 -4.80 10.09
N GLU A 192 16.02 -3.61 10.69
CA GLU A 192 16.67 -3.37 11.98
C GLU A 192 15.64 -3.59 13.10
N THR A 193 16.04 -4.28 14.18
CA THR A 193 15.25 -4.35 15.42
C THR A 193 15.30 -3.01 16.15
N LYS A 194 14.24 -2.67 16.89
CA LYS A 194 14.32 -1.55 17.85
C LYS A 194 15.41 -1.90 18.86
N GLU A 195 16.41 -1.04 19.03
CA GLU A 195 17.26 -1.08 20.23
C GLU A 195 16.33 -0.81 21.42
N LEU A 196 16.38 -1.71 22.42
CA LEU A 196 15.61 -1.61 23.66
C LEU A 196 16.14 -0.47 24.53
#